data_AF-A0A160FMJ7-F1
#
_entry.id   AF-A0A160FMJ7-F1
#
_cell.length_a   1.000
_cell.length_b   1.000
_cell.length_c   1.000
_cell.angle_alpha   90.00
_cell.angle_beta   90.00
_cell.angle_gamma   90.00
#
_symmetry.space_group_name_H-M   'P 1'
#
loop_
_entity.id
_entity.type
_entity.pdbx_description
1 polymer ?
#
loop_
_entity_poly.entity_id
_entity_poly.type
_entity_poly.pdbx_seq_one_letter_code
_entity_poly.pdbx_strand_id
1 'polypeptide(L)' 'MAKGARDKIKLESTAGTGHFYTTTKNKRNMPEKMLIKKFDPVVRKHVDYKETKIK' A
#
# COMPACT_ATOMS: atom_id res chain seq x y z
N MET A 1 -9.04 24.78 3.85
CA MET A 1 -9.84 23.55 3.87
C MET A 1 -9.04 22.47 4.57
N ALA A 2 -9.55 21.87 5.65
CA ALA A 2 -8.79 20.93 6.47
C ALA A 2 -8.37 19.71 5.63
N LYS A 3 -7.07 19.49 5.49
CA LYS A 3 -6.50 18.29 4.87
C LYS A 3 -7.01 17.09 5.68
N GLY A 4 -7.94 16.33 5.13
CA GLY A 4 -8.55 15.19 5.82
C GLY A 4 -7.46 14.25 6.34
N ALA A 5 -7.70 13.61 7.49
CA ALA A 5 -6.73 12.75 8.18
C ALA A 5 -6.31 11.48 7.40
N ARG A 6 -6.73 11.33 6.14
CA ARG A 6 -6.39 10.23 5.24
C ARG A 6 -5.29 10.67 4.29
N ASP A 7 -4.14 10.02 4.38
CA ASP A 7 -3.05 10.17 3.44
C ASP A 7 -3.11 9.08 2.37
N LYS A 8 -2.75 9.42 1.14
CA LYS A 8 -2.51 8.41 0.10
C LYS A 8 -1.19 7.69 0.40
N ILE A 9 -1.23 6.37 0.32
CA ILE A 9 -0.09 5.46 0.49
C ILE A 9 0.03 4.56 -0.73
N LYS A 10 1.25 4.10 -1.01
CA LYS A 10 1.53 3.09 -2.02
C LYS A 10 1.65 1.73 -1.33
N LEU A 11 1.11 0.70 -1.95
CA LEU A 11 1.31 -0.69 -1.58
C LEU A 11 2.18 -1.32 -2.67
N GLU A 12 3.41 -1.66 -2.35
CA GLU A 12 4.38 -2.23 -3.28
C GLU A 12 4.44 -3.76 -3.14
N SER A 13 4.43 -4.47 -4.26
CA SER A 13 4.53 -5.92 -4.29
C SER A 13 5.88 -6.39 -3.76
N THR A 14 5.89 -7.32 -2.82
CA THR A 14 7.14 -7.95 -2.35
C THR A 14 7.74 -8.91 -3.37
N ALA A 15 7.03 -9.23 -4.46
CA ALA A 15 7.51 -10.12 -5.50
C ALA A 15 8.50 -9.44 -6.49
N GLY A 16 8.87 -8.18 -6.27
CA GLY A 16 9.90 -7.48 -7.07
C GLY A 16 9.47 -7.14 -8.50
N THR A 17 8.18 -7.20 -8.79
CA THR A 17 7.60 -6.97 -10.12
C THR A 17 7.45 -5.50 -10.49
N GLY A 18 7.71 -4.60 -9.54
CA GLY A 18 7.44 -3.17 -9.68
C GLY A 18 5.94 -2.82 -9.66
N HIS A 19 5.05 -3.80 -9.51
CA HIS A 19 3.62 -3.56 -9.42
C HIS A 19 3.27 -2.94 -8.06
N PHE A 20 2.43 -1.91 -8.10
CA PHE A 20 1.95 -1.25 -6.89
C PHE A 20 0.47 -0.89 -6.99
N TYR A 21 -0.19 -0.93 -5.84
CA TYR A 21 -1.51 -0.34 -5.67
C TYR A 21 -1.39 1.00 -4.95
N THR A 22 -2.39 1.86 -5.14
CA THR A 22 -2.54 3.07 -4.33
C THR A 22 -3.77 2.89 -3.45
N THR A 23 -3.67 3.31 -2.19
CA THR A 23 -4.81 3.32 -1.28
C THR A 23 -4.69 4.53 -0.35
N THR A 24 -5.75 4.84 0.38
CA THR A 24 -5.75 5.89 1.40
C THR A 24 -5.76 5.27 2.78
N LYS A 25 -4.93 5.77 3.68
CA LYS A 25 -4.84 5.31 5.06
C LYS A 25 -4.90 6.48 6.03
N ASN A 26 -5.60 6.30 7.13
CA ASN A 26 -5.57 7.24 8.25
C ASN A 26 -4.40 6.88 9.18
N LYS A 27 -3.31 7.66 9.10
CA LYS A 27 -2.10 7.45 9.93
C LYS A 27 -2.34 7.66 11.42
N ARG A 28 -3.41 8.38 11.82
CA ARG A 28 -3.75 8.59 13.23
C ARG A 28 -4.30 7.33 13.88
N ASN A 29 -5.14 6.58 13.16
CA ASN A 29 -5.77 5.36 13.68
C ASN A 29 -4.90 4.11 13.46
N MET A 30 -4.08 4.11 12.41
CA MET A 30 -3.18 2.99 12.09
C MET A 30 -1.74 3.51 11.93
N PRO A 31 -0.95 3.58 13.01
CA PRO A 31 0.43 4.04 12.97
C PRO A 31 1.38 3.01 12.33
N GLU A 32 1.08 1.72 12.41
CA GLU A 32 1.95 0.64 11.93
C GLU A 32 1.89 0.44 10.42
N LYS A 33 2.98 -0.03 9.79
CA LYS A 33 3.02 -0.28 8.34
C LYS A 33 2.03 -1.38 7.94
N MET A 34 1.20 -1.10 6.94
CA MET A 34 0.22 -2.07 6.47
C MET A 34 0.90 -3.17 5.63
N LEU A 35 0.57 -4.42 5.92
CA LEU A 35 0.91 -5.60 5.14
C LEU A 35 -0.38 -6.26 4.68
N ILE A 36 -0.61 -6.31 3.37
CA ILE A 36 -1.83 -6.91 2.80
C ILE A 36 -1.44 -7.95 1.76
N LYS A 37 -2.06 -9.12 1.81
CA LYS A 37 -1.99 -10.06 0.68
C LYS A 37 -2.90 -9.58 -0.44
N LYS A 38 -2.32 -9.27 -1.58
CA LYS A 38 -3.04 -8.87 -2.79
C LYS A 38 -2.54 -9.63 -3.99
N PHE A 39 -3.38 -9.70 -5.02
CA PHE A 39 -3.00 -10.31 -6.28
C PHE A 39 -1.96 -9.44 -6.99
N ASP A 40 -0.85 -10.05 -7.38
CA ASP A 40 0.11 -9.46 -8.31
C ASP A 40 -0.19 -9.99 -9.73
N PRO A 41 -0.57 -9.11 -10.68
CA PRO A 41 -0.90 -9.52 -12.04
C PRO A 41 0.30 -10.02 -12.84
N VAL A 42 1.54 -9.70 -12.44
CA VAL A 42 2.77 -10.10 -13.14
C VAL A 42 3.14 -11.53 -12.78
N VAL A 43 3.11 -11.89 -11.49
CA VAL A 43 3.39 -13.28 -11.03
C VAL A 43 2.13 -14.15 -11.03
N ARG A 44 0.96 -13.54 -11.21
CA ARG A 44 -0.37 -14.17 -11.18
C ARG A 44 -0.64 -14.95 -9.88
N LYS A 45 -0.15 -14.42 -8.76
CA LYS A 45 -0.29 -15.02 -7.42
C LYS A 45 -0.62 -13.96 -6.39
N HIS A 46 -1.23 -14.38 -5.28
CA HIS A 46 -1.38 -13.52 -4.12
C HIS A 46 -0.05 -13.46 -3.37
N VAL A 47 0.48 -12.25 -3.24
CA VAL A 47 1.75 -11.97 -2.57
C VAL A 47 1.53 -10.87 -1.54
N ASP A 48 2.45 -10.76 -0.60
CA ASP A 48 2.39 -9.69 0.39
C ASP A 48 2.74 -8.35 -0.26
N TYR A 49 1.95 -7.33 0.03
CA TYR A 49 2.18 -5.96 -0.37
C TYR A 49 2.56 -5.13 0.86
N LYS A 50 3.65 -4.38 0.74
CA LYS A 50 4.20 -3.52 1.79
C LYS A 50 3.79 -2.06 1.57
N GLU A 51 3.39 -1.39 2.64
CA GLU A 51 3.15 0.05 2.64
C GLU A 51 4.45 0.85 2.44
N THR A 52 4.45 1.68 1.41
CA THR A 52 5.50 2.64 1.06
C THR A 52 4.89 4.04 0.94
N LYS A 53 5.66 5.07 1.31
CA LYS A 53 5.22 6.47 1.14
C LYS A 53 5.14 6.79 -0.35
N ILE A 54 4.06 7.48 -0.75
CA ILE A 54 4.05 8.22 -2.01
C ILE A 54 5.00 9.40 -1.81
N LYS A 55 6.01 9.51 -2.66
CA LYS A 55 6.90 10.67 -2.72
C LYS A 55 6.18 11.84 -3.37
#